data_AF-A0A941PU71-F1
#
_entry.id   AF-A0A941PU71-F1
#
_cell.length_a   1.000
_cell.length_b   1.000
_cell.length_c   1.000
_cell.angle_alpha   90.00
_cell.angle_beta   90.00
_cell.angle_gamma   90.00
#
_symmetry.space_group_name_H-M   'P 1'
#
loop_
_entity.id
_entity.type
_entity.pdbx_description
1 polymer ?
#
loop_
_entity_poly.entity_id
_entity_poly.type
_entity_poly.pdbx_seq_one_letter_code
_entity_poly.pdbx_strand_id
1 'polypeptide(L)' 'GRREIKEMPDGWTIVTKDRSLSAQWEHTVLVTPTGYEVLTRSAGSPAVPEFVQGMAQAAA' A
#
# COMPACT_ATOMS: atom_id res chain seq x y z
N GLY A 1 12.19 -7.18 -10.50
CA GLY A 1 12.03 -8.63 -10.38
C GLY A 1 10.91 -9.14 -11.25
N ARG A 2 10.82 -10.46 -11.37
CA ARG A 2 9.66 -11.17 -11.93
C ARG A 2 8.65 -11.51 -10.83
N ARG A 3 7.42 -11.87 -11.21
CA ARG A 3 6.32 -12.13 -10.26
C ARG A 3 6.46 -13.45 -9.49
N GLU A 4 7.29 -14.39 -9.98
CA GLU A 4 7.41 -15.71 -9.38
C GLU A 4 8.07 -15.64 -8.00
N ILE A 5 7.51 -16.37 -7.03
CA ILE A 5 8.00 -16.45 -5.65
C ILE A 5 8.37 -17.88 -5.26
N LYS A 6 9.08 -18.02 -4.14
CA LYS A 6 9.36 -19.29 -3.47
C LYS A 6 9.19 -19.10 -1.96
N GLU A 7 8.45 -20.02 -1.34
CA GLU A 7 8.43 -20.19 0.11
C GLU A 7 9.67 -20.98 0.55
N MET A 8 10.28 -20.53 1.65
CA MET A 8 11.44 -21.18 2.24
C MET A 8 11.01 -22.34 3.16
N PRO A 9 11.94 -23.25 3.53
CA PRO A 9 11.60 -24.40 4.37
C PRO A 9 11.07 -24.07 5.78
N ASP A 10 11.13 -22.79 6.19
CA ASP A 10 10.59 -22.31 7.46
C ASP A 10 9.06 -22.14 7.44
N GLY A 11 8.42 -22.26 6.27
CA GLY A 11 6.96 -22.13 6.12
C GLY A 11 6.44 -20.69 6.16
N TRP A 12 7.33 -19.69 6.11
CA TRP A 12 6.95 -18.27 6.28
C TRP A 12 7.67 -17.34 5.31
N THR A 13 8.96 -17.52 5.13
CA THR A 13 9.76 -16.57 4.35
C THR A 13 9.45 -16.72 2.87
N ILE A 14 8.96 -15.64 2.25
CA ILE A 14 8.75 -15.56 0.82
C ILE A 14 9.89 -14.77 0.17
N VAL A 15 10.53 -15.39 -0.83
CA VAL A 15 11.56 -14.73 -1.66
C VAL A 15 11.13 -14.70 -3.12
N THR A 16 11.55 -13.69 -3.87
CA THR A 16 11.42 -13.71 -5.34
C THR A 16 12.26 -14.85 -5.92
N LYS A 17 11.71 -15.63 -6.84
CA LYS A 17 12.40 -16.79 -7.43
C LYS A 17 13.67 -16.40 -8.18
N ASP A 18 13.69 -15.20 -8.77
CA ASP A 18 14.85 -14.62 -9.47
C ASP A 18 15.85 -13.90 -8.54
N ARG A 19 15.61 -13.92 -7.22
CA ARG A 19 16.45 -13.28 -6.18
C ARG A 19 16.63 -11.76 -6.32
N SER A 20 15.77 -11.09 -7.09
CA SER A 20 15.78 -9.63 -7.18
C SER A 20 15.22 -8.96 -5.91
N LEU A 21 15.41 -7.64 -5.79
CA LEU A 21 14.87 -6.87 -4.67
C LEU A 21 13.34 -6.79 -4.73
N SER A 22 12.71 -6.81 -3.56
CA SER A 22 11.27 -6.60 -3.36
C SER A 22 11.04 -5.55 -2.27
N ALA A 23 9.94 -4.80 -2.37
CA ALA A 23 9.51 -3.82 -1.39
C ALA A 23 7.97 -3.85 -1.28
N GLN A 24 7.46 -3.55 -0.09
CA GLN A 24 6.03 -3.49 0.23
C GLN A 24 5.78 -2.29 1.16
N TRP A 25 4.62 -1.66 1.00
CA TRP A 25 4.05 -0.72 1.95
C TRP A 25 2.60 -1.13 2.24
N GLU A 26 2.10 -0.81 3.43
CA GLU A 26 0.75 -1.15 3.88
C GLU A 26 0.11 0.03 4.60
N HIS A 27 -1.19 0.23 4.36
CA HIS A 27 -2.03 1.14 5.14
C HIS A 27 -3.36 0.48 5.48
N THR A 28 -3.78 0.61 6.74
CA THR A 28 -5.18 0.42 7.12
C THR A 28 -5.98 1.68 6.78
N VAL A 29 -7.14 1.50 6.15
CA VAL A 29 -8.03 2.58 5.76
C VAL A 29 -9.43 2.41 6.34
N LEU A 30 -10.09 3.53 6.63
CA LEU A 30 -11.51 3.60 6.95
C LEU A 30 -12.25 4.16 5.73
N VAL A 31 -13.31 3.48 5.28
CA VAL A 31 -14.20 4.01 4.23
C VAL A 31 -15.20 4.97 4.89
N THR A 32 -15.40 6.14 4.26
CA THR A 32 -16.34 7.18 4.71
C THR A 32 -17.37 7.44 3.61
N PRO A 33 -18.49 8.14 3.90
CA PRO A 33 -19.51 8.42 2.88
C PRO A 33 -18.99 9.17 1.64
N THR A 34 -17.91 9.95 1.80
CA THR A 34 -17.34 10.80 0.74
C THR A 34 -15.95 10.37 0.28
N GLY A 35 -15.41 9.26 0.81
CA GLY A 35 -14.06 8.80 0.47
C GLY A 35 -13.47 7.82 1.48
N TYR A 36 -12.25 8.10 1.94
CA TYR A 36 -11.54 7.27 2.90
C TYR A 36 -10.60 8.08 3.80
N GLU A 37 -10.25 7.50 4.94
CA GLU A 37 -9.22 7.99 5.85
C GLU A 37 -8.10 6.95 5.97
N VAL A 38 -6.84 7.40 5.91
CA VAL A 38 -5.67 6.55 6.14
C VAL A 38 -5.33 6.56 7.64
N LEU A 39 -5.67 5.48 8.34
CA LEU A 39 -5.55 5.39 9.81
C LEU A 39 -4.10 5.21 10.29
N THR A 40 -3.20 4.83 9.39
CA THR A 40 -1.81 4.42 9.71
C THR A 40 -0.78 5.33 9.04
N ARG A 41 -1.16 6.59 8.77
CA ARG A 41 -0.27 7.57 8.14
C ARG A 41 0.81 8.02 9.12
N SER A 42 2.07 8.04 8.67
CA SER A 42 3.19 8.55 9.48
C SER A 42 3.45 10.03 9.18
N ALA A 43 4.12 10.73 10.09
CA ALA A 43 4.48 12.14 9.89
C ALA A 43 5.39 12.37 8.67
N GLY A 44 6.17 11.36 8.27
CA GLY A 44 7.05 11.41 7.10
C GLY A 44 6.41 10.92 5.81
N SER A 45 5.14 10.51 5.83
CA SER A 45 4.44 10.09 4.61
C SER A 45 4.36 11.26 3.61
N PRO A 46 4.56 11.01 2.30
CA PRO A 46 4.38 12.03 1.27
C PRO A 46 3.01 12.73 1.35
N ALA A 47 2.93 13.92 0.76
CA ALA A 47 1.65 14.61 0.58
C ALA A 47 0.71 13.75 -0.28
N VAL A 48 -0.59 13.85 0.00
CA VAL A 48 -1.62 13.16 -0.79
C VAL A 48 -1.62 13.74 -2.21
N PRO A 49 -1.52 12.91 -3.27
CA PRO A 49 -1.51 13.39 -4.65
C PRO A 49 -2.73 14.26 -4.99
N GLU A 50 -2.55 15.29 -5.82
CA GLU A 50 -3.61 16.26 -6.16
C GLU A 50 -4.87 15.60 -6.74
N PHE A 51 -4.71 14.59 -7.61
CA PHE A 51 -5.84 13.89 -8.23
C PHE A 51 -6.72 13.12 -7.23
N VAL A 52 -6.20 12.82 -6.03
CA VAL A 52 -6.96 12.17 -4.94
C VAL A 52 -7.77 13.19 -4.15
N GLN A 53 -7.25 14.42 -3.99
CA GLN A 53 -7.92 15.48 -3.23
C GLN A 53 -9.22 15.94 -3.91
N GLY A 54 -9.28 15.90 -5.25
CA GLY A 54 -10.47 16.27 -6.02
C GLY A 54 -11.65 15.31 -5.88
N MET A 55 -11.45 14.06 -5.43
CA MET A 55 -12.53 13.08 -5.25
C MET A 55 -13.40 13.34 -4.01
N ALA A 56 -12.82 13.96 -2.97
CA ALA A 56 -13.53 14.20 -1.70
C ALA A 56 -14.51 15.39 -1.75
N GLN A 57 -14.45 16.23 -2.79
CA GLN A 57 -15.24 17.47 -2.90
C GLN A 57 -16.50 17.35 -3.76
N ALA A 58 -16.70 16.25 -4.50
CA ALA A 58 -17.83 16.10 -5.44
C ALA A 58 -19.14 15.59 -4.78
N ALA A 59 -19.16 15.40 -3.46
CA ALA A 59 -20.27 14.79 -2.74
C ALA A 59 -21.08 15.78 -1.87
N ALA A 60 -21.00 17.09 -2.14
CA ALA A 60 -21.78 18.13 -1.48
C ALA A 60 -22.78 18.79 -2.45
#